data_AF-A0A421AYA4-F1
#
_entry.id   AF-A0A421AYA4-F1
#
_cell.length_a   1.000
_cell.length_b   1.000
_cell.length_c   1.000
_cell.angle_alpha   90.00
_cell.angle_beta   90.00
_cell.angle_gamma   90.00
#
_symmetry.space_group_name_H-M   'P 1'
#
loop_
_entity.id
_entity.type
_entity.pdbx_description
1 polymer ?
#
loop_
_entity_poly.entity_id
_entity_poly.type
_entity_poly.pdbx_seq_one_letter_code
_entity_poly.pdbx_strand_id
1 'polypeptide(L)' 'MDFTPTPGPPRDPAARDEAIAEAVAGLDGLDAIPVAEHVDRFDAVHIALTAALASIDKV' A
#
# COMPACT_ATOMS: atom_id res chain seq x y z
N MET A 1 37.05 15.33 2.64
CA MET A 1 35.64 15.73 2.69
C MET A 1 34.85 14.53 3.11
N ASP A 2 34.51 14.47 4.40
CA ASP A 2 33.77 13.36 4.99
C ASP A 2 32.29 13.52 4.63
N PHE A 3 31.83 12.75 3.66
CA PHE A 3 30.40 12.57 3.38
C PHE A 3 29.89 11.45 4.28
N THR A 4 29.56 11.77 5.52
CA THR A 4 28.73 10.86 6.33
C THR A 4 27.31 10.92 5.78
N PRO A 5 26.76 9.83 5.22
CA PRO A 5 25.38 9.81 4.77
C PRO A 5 24.46 10.04 5.96
N THR A 6 23.59 11.04 5.86
CA THR A 6 22.56 11.28 6.87
C THR A 6 21.57 10.12 6.84
N PRO A 7 21.27 9.48 7.99
CA PRO A 7 20.20 8.50 8.06
C PRO A 7 18.90 9.11 7.54
N GLY A 8 18.23 8.41 6.63
CA GLY A 8 16.92 8.81 6.14
C GLY A 8 15.90 8.90 7.29
N PRO A 9 14.82 9.68 7.13
CA PRO A 9 13.80 9.81 8.15
C PRO A 9 13.26 8.43 8.57
N PRO A 10 12.95 8.25 9.87
CA PRO A 10 12.40 6.99 10.36
C PRO A 10 11.10 6.66 9.63
N ARG A 11 11.02 5.46 9.08
CA ARG A 11 9.79 4.93 8.47
C ARG A 11 8.87 4.51 9.61
N ASP A 12 7.64 5.00 9.63
CA ASP A 12 6.63 4.62 10.62
C ASP A 12 5.98 3.29 10.22
N PRO A 13 6.22 2.18 10.96
CA PRO A 13 5.60 0.89 10.67
C PRO A 13 4.08 0.90 10.88
N ALA A 14 3.56 1.73 11.79
CA ALA A 14 2.14 1.79 12.09
C ALA A 14 1.37 2.41 10.92
N ALA A 15 1.88 3.50 10.35
CA ALA A 15 1.30 4.11 9.14
C ALA A 15 1.29 3.16 7.94
N ARG A 16 2.28 2.26 7.83
CA ARG A 16 2.31 1.22 6.81
C ARG A 16 1.21 0.18 7.04
N ASP A 17 1.13 -0.34 8.25
CA ASP A 17 0.17 -1.39 8.59
C ASP A 17 -1.27 -0.86 8.43
N GLU A 18 -1.50 0.42 8.70
CA GLU A 18 -2.75 1.14 8.40
C GLU A 18 -3.02 1.23 6.89
N ALA A 19 -2.03 1.62 6.07
CA ALA A 19 -2.19 1.68 4.61
C ALA A 19 -2.47 0.30 3.98
N ILE A 20 -1.86 -0.76 4.51
CA ILE A 20 -2.15 -2.14 4.09
C ILE A 20 -3.57 -2.53 4.49
N ALA A 21 -3.99 -2.22 5.73
CA ALA A 21 -5.34 -2.49 6.20
C ALA A 21 -6.40 -1.75 5.37
N GLU A 22 -6.16 -0.49 5.02
CA GLU A 22 -7.04 0.31 4.15
C GLU A 22 -7.14 -0.29 2.74
N ALA A 23 -6.01 -0.69 2.15
CA ALA A 23 -6.01 -1.34 0.83
C ALA A 23 -6.84 -2.64 0.85
N VAL A 24 -6.71 -3.45 1.90
CA VAL A 24 -7.47 -4.71 2.03
C VAL A 24 -8.96 -4.46 2.31
N ALA A 25 -9.31 -3.44 3.09
CA ALA A 25 -10.70 -3.02 3.30
C ALA A 25 -11.38 -2.58 1.98
N GLY A 26 -10.59 -2.22 0.97
CA GLY A 26 -11.05 -2.03 -0.40
C GLY A 26 -11.71 -3.25 -1.05
N LEU A 27 -11.59 -4.45 -0.46
CA LEU A 27 -12.28 -5.66 -0.93
C LEU A 27 -13.62 -5.94 -0.23
N ASP A 28 -13.96 -5.17 0.80
CA ASP A 28 -15.23 -5.33 1.51
C ASP A 28 -16.41 -5.06 0.57
N GLY A 29 -17.45 -5.88 0.68
CA GLY A 29 -18.71 -5.73 -0.08
C GLY A 29 -18.63 -6.11 -1.56
N LEU A 30 -17.60 -6.85 -1.99
CA LEU A 30 -17.52 -7.37 -3.36
C LEU A 30 -18.75 -8.19 -3.77
N ASP A 31 -19.35 -8.93 -2.83
CA ASP A 31 -20.56 -9.72 -3.04
C ASP A 31 -21.81 -8.87 -3.31
N ALA A 32 -21.79 -7.59 -2.93
CA ALA A 32 -22.87 -6.65 -3.16
C ALA A 32 -22.81 -5.95 -4.53
N ILE A 33 -21.74 -6.14 -5.30
CA ILE A 33 -21.54 -5.51 -6.62
C ILE A 33 -21.45 -6.56 -7.75
N PRO A 34 -21.76 -6.19 -9.00
CA PRO A 34 -21.60 -7.09 -10.14
C PRO A 34 -20.17 -7.60 -10.31
N VAL A 35 -20.02 -8.85 -10.74
CA VAL A 35 -18.70 -9.48 -11.00
C VAL A 35 -17.86 -8.69 -12.00
N ALA A 36 -18.50 -8.00 -12.95
CA ALA A 36 -17.81 -7.15 -13.91
C ALA A 36 -17.04 -5.99 -13.24
N GLU A 37 -17.53 -5.50 -12.09
CA GLU A 37 -16.92 -4.42 -11.31
C GLU A 37 -15.83 -4.93 -10.34
N HIS A 38 -15.73 -6.26 -10.14
CA HIS A 38 -14.72 -6.84 -9.25
C HIS A 38 -13.31 -6.58 -9.77
N VAL A 39 -13.11 -6.62 -11.08
CA VAL A 39 -11.80 -6.42 -11.71
C VAL A 39 -11.24 -5.05 -11.37
N ASP A 40 -12.04 -3.99 -11.50
CA ASP A 40 -11.63 -2.62 -11.19
C ASP A 40 -11.33 -2.46 -9.69
N ARG A 41 -12.12 -3.14 -8.83
CA ARG A 41 -11.88 -3.15 -7.37
C ARG A 41 -10.55 -3.84 -7.03
N PHE A 42 -10.28 -5.00 -7.64
CA PHE A 42 -9.05 -5.74 -7.43
C PHE A 42 -7.82 -4.98 -7.96
N ASP A 43 -7.94 -4.31 -9.11
CA ASP A 43 -6.86 -3.49 -9.67
C ASP A 43 -6.52 -2.30 -8.75
N ALA A 44 -7.53 -1.60 -8.24
CA ALA A 44 -7.34 -0.52 -7.28
C ALA A 44 -6.62 -0.98 -6.00
N VAL A 45 -7.02 -2.14 -5.44
CA VAL A 45 -6.36 -2.73 -4.27
C VAL A 45 -4.94 -3.16 -4.58
N HIS A 46 -4.69 -3.74 -5.76
CA HIS A 46 -3.36 -4.14 -6.19
C HIS A 46 -2.40 -2.96 -6.29
N ILE A 47 -2.86 -1.84 -6.87
CA ILE A 47 -2.09 -0.60 -6.97
C ILE A 47 -1.78 -0.04 -5.57
N ALA A 48 -2.79 0.06 -4.71
CA ALA A 48 -2.64 0.60 -3.35
C ALA A 48 -1.66 -0.24 -2.52
N LEU A 49 -1.78 -1.57 -2.58
CA LEU A 49 -0.89 -2.48 -1.86
C LEU A 49 0.53 -2.42 -2.41
N THR A 50 0.69 -2.34 -3.72
CA THR A 50 2.02 -2.19 -4.35
C THR A 50 2.68 -0.88 -3.93
N ALA A 51 1.94 0.22 -3.86
CA ALA A 51 2.46 1.50 -3.37
C ALA A 51 2.87 1.42 -1.89
N ALA A 52 2.03 0.81 -1.05
CA ALA A 52 2.32 0.60 0.37
C ALA A 52 3.59 -0.23 0.57
N LEU A 53 3.78 -1.31 -0.21
CA LEU A 53 4.96 -2.17 -0.13
C LEU A 53 6.21 -1.53 -0.76
N ALA A 54 6.07 -0.83 -1.89
CA ALA A 54 7.19 -0.13 -2.54
C ALA A 54 7.80 0.97 -1.67
N SER A 55 7.03 1.53 -0.71
CA SER A 55 7.56 2.45 0.29
C SER A 55 8.68 1.83 1.16
N ILE A 56 8.75 0.50 1.22
CA ILE A 56 9.74 -0.29 1.98
C ILE A 56 11.01 -0.50 1.13
N ASP A 57 10.85 -0.73 -0.19
CA ASP A 57 11.90 -1.25 -1.07
C ASP A 57 12.71 -0.16 -1.80
N LYS A 58 12.85 1.04 -1.20
CA LYS A 58 13.88 1.99 -1.65
C LYS A 58 15.26 1.46 -1.25
N VAL A 59 15.86 0.70 -2.17
CA VAL A 59 17.31 0.44 -2.28
C VAL A 59 18.07 1.67 -2.74
#